data_AF-A0A367KVA6-F1
#
_entry.id   AF-A0A367KVA6-F1
#
_cell.length_a   1.000
_cell.length_b   1.000
_cell.length_c   1.000
_cell.angle_alpha   90.00
_cell.angle_beta   90.00
_cell.angle_gamma   90.00
#
_symmetry.space_group_name_H-M   'P 1'
#
loop_
_entity.id
_entity.type
_entity.pdbx_description
1 polymer ?
#
loop_
_entity_poly.entity_id
_entity_poly.type
_entity_poly.pdbx_seq_one_letter_code
_entity_poly.pdbx_strand_id
1 'polypeptide(L)'
;MQSATGYYPQQYIVQQRQQMHMPPQAPMNQVIMDNEQDIEDEDEDEDEKKPSRRSGRRKIKIEYIEDKTRRHITFSKRKAGIMKKAYELSTLTGTQVLLLVVSETGLVYTFTTPKLQPLVTKPEGKNLIQSCLNAPDNTMVENGNPSS
;
A
#
# COMPACT_ATOMS: atom_id res chain seq x y z
N MET A 1 -19.43 -17.88 -13.79
CA MET A 1 -19.62 -16.47 -13.40
C MET A 1 -18.29 -15.91 -12.96
N GLN A 2 -17.83 -14.84 -13.62
CA GLN A 2 -16.43 -14.40 -13.67
C GLN A 2 -16.00 -13.62 -12.42
N SER A 3 -14.77 -13.87 -11.99
CA SER A 3 -14.03 -13.17 -10.94
C SER A 3 -13.62 -11.77 -11.37
N ALA A 4 -14.11 -10.75 -10.67
CA ALA A 4 -13.74 -9.35 -10.89
C ALA A 4 -12.34 -9.06 -10.33
N THR A 5 -11.30 -9.25 -11.15
CA THR A 5 -10.01 -8.61 -10.94
C THR A 5 -10.17 -7.12 -11.22
N GLY A 6 -10.29 -6.33 -10.15
CA GLY A 6 -10.40 -4.87 -10.24
C GLY A 6 -9.14 -4.26 -10.86
N TYR A 7 -9.25 -3.84 -12.11
CA TYR A 7 -8.27 -3.07 -12.85
C TYR A 7 -8.20 -1.65 -12.28
N TYR A 8 -7.08 -1.27 -11.66
CA TYR A 8 -6.85 0.11 -11.22
C TYR A 8 -6.26 0.91 -12.38
N PRO A 9 -6.81 2.09 -12.72
CA PRO A 9 -6.26 2.95 -13.76
C PRO A 9 -4.80 3.34 -13.47
N GLN A 10 -3.93 3.14 -14.46
CA GLN A 10 -2.47 3.30 -14.39
C GLN A 10 -1.93 4.70 -14.04
N GLN A 11 -2.81 5.68 -13.87
CA GLN A 11 -2.43 7.07 -13.59
C GLN A 11 -1.80 7.25 -12.19
N TYR A 12 -2.00 6.29 -11.28
CA TYR A 12 -1.54 6.41 -9.88
C TYR A 12 -0.12 5.85 -9.61
N ILE A 13 0.53 5.21 -10.60
CA ILE A 13 1.82 4.50 -10.38
C ILE A 13 3.02 5.27 -10.95
N VAL A 14 2.81 6.42 -11.61
CA VAL A 14 3.83 7.09 -12.44
C VAL A 14 5.04 7.64 -11.65
N GLN A 15 5.02 7.68 -10.31
CA GLN A 15 6.13 8.29 -9.54
C GLN A 15 6.94 7.31 -8.66
N GLN A 16 7.17 6.07 -9.11
CA GLN A 16 8.12 5.17 -8.43
C GLN A 16 9.06 4.35 -9.34
N ARG A 17 9.15 4.66 -10.64
CA ARG A 17 9.99 3.87 -11.56
C ARG A 17 11.23 4.57 -12.13
N GLN A 18 11.83 5.49 -11.36
CA GLN A 18 13.13 6.03 -11.72
C GLN A 18 14.13 5.90 -10.56
N GLN A 19 14.79 4.73 -10.54
CA GLN A 19 16.20 4.46 -10.21
C GLN A 19 16.34 3.11 -9.49
N MET A 20 16.54 2.04 -10.26
CA MET A 20 17.51 0.97 -9.99
C MET A 20 17.86 0.36 -11.35
N HIS A 21 19.14 0.42 -11.72
CA HIS A 21 19.71 -0.17 -12.94
C HIS A 21 19.64 -1.71 -12.89
N MET A 22 19.17 -2.36 -13.96
CA MET A 22 19.60 -3.71 -14.39
C MET A 22 19.40 -3.88 -15.91
N PRO A 23 20.23 -4.70 -16.59
CA PRO A 23 20.39 -4.70 -18.05
C PRO A 23 19.25 -5.39 -18.81
N PRO A 24 19.10 -5.15 -20.13
CA PRO A 24 18.03 -5.73 -20.93
C PRO A 24 18.36 -7.19 -21.28
N GLN A 25 17.44 -8.12 -21.01
CA GLN A 25 17.46 -9.44 -21.63
C GLN A 25 16.34 -9.51 -22.67
N ALA A 26 16.73 -9.87 -23.89
CA ALA A 26 15.90 -9.99 -25.08
C ALA A 26 14.83 -11.10 -24.94
N PRO A 27 13.72 -11.04 -25.71
CA PRO A 27 12.71 -12.08 -25.67
C PRO A 27 13.15 -13.27 -26.55
N MET A 28 13.03 -14.49 -26.03
CA MET A 28 13.17 -15.72 -26.80
C MET A 28 11.83 -16.46 -26.88
N ASN A 29 11.63 -17.02 -28.06
CA ASN A 29 10.40 -17.56 -28.64
C ASN A 29 9.77 -18.74 -27.89
N GLN A 30 8.48 -18.90 -28.16
CA GLN A 30 7.71 -20.14 -28.05
C GLN A 30 8.44 -21.32 -28.71
N VAL A 31 8.58 -22.44 -27.99
CA VAL A 31 8.57 -23.79 -28.58
C VAL A 31 7.88 -24.73 -27.58
N ILE A 32 6.81 -25.36 -28.06
CA ILE A 32 6.14 -26.53 -27.48
C ILE A 32 7.00 -27.75 -27.87
N MET A 33 7.41 -28.59 -26.92
CA MET A 33 7.72 -30.00 -27.17
C MET A 33 7.36 -30.83 -25.94
N ASP A 34 6.47 -31.79 -26.17
CA ASP A 34 6.12 -32.89 -25.29
C ASP A 34 7.34 -33.75 -24.96
N ASN A 35 7.42 -34.26 -23.73
CA ASN A 35 8.17 -35.49 -23.46
C ASN A 35 7.66 -36.16 -22.18
N GLU A 36 6.95 -37.27 -22.35
CA GLU A 36 6.78 -38.31 -21.34
C GLU A 36 8.16 -38.80 -20.89
N GLN A 37 8.37 -38.89 -19.58
CA GLN A 37 9.35 -39.79 -18.99
C GLN A 37 8.82 -40.22 -17.62
N ASP A 38 8.45 -41.49 -17.58
CA ASP A 38 8.18 -42.29 -16.39
C ASP A 38 9.42 -42.30 -15.48
N ILE A 39 9.24 -41.95 -14.21
CA ILE A 39 10.12 -42.38 -13.12
C ILE A 39 9.22 -42.78 -11.96
N GLU A 40 9.06 -44.10 -11.81
CA GLU A 40 8.67 -44.74 -10.56
C GLU A 40 9.88 -44.67 -9.62
N ASP A 41 9.73 -44.10 -8.43
CA ASP A 41 10.65 -44.31 -7.32
C ASP A 41 9.91 -44.17 -5.98
N GLU A 42 10.28 -45.09 -5.10
CA GLU A 42 9.58 -45.62 -3.92
C GLU A 42 9.54 -44.69 -2.69
N ASP A 43 8.65 -45.04 -1.76
CA ASP A 43 8.32 -44.34 -0.52
C ASP A 43 9.52 -44.07 0.43
N GLU A 44 9.73 -42.81 0.81
CA GLU A 44 10.34 -42.44 2.10
C GLU A 44 9.48 -41.39 2.83
N ASP A 45 8.99 -41.78 4.01
CA ASP A 45 8.23 -40.96 4.94
C ASP A 45 9.07 -39.77 5.46
N GLU A 46 8.82 -38.56 4.96
CA GLU A 46 9.11 -37.34 5.71
C GLU A 46 7.88 -36.43 5.70
N ASP A 47 7.17 -36.42 6.83
CA ASP A 47 6.02 -35.58 7.14
C ASP A 47 6.45 -34.11 7.27
N GLU A 48 6.92 -33.53 6.15
CA GLU A 48 7.36 -32.15 6.06
C GLU A 48 6.11 -31.27 6.12
N LYS A 49 5.80 -30.79 7.32
CA LYS A 49 4.70 -29.86 7.61
C LYS A 49 4.74 -28.67 6.65
N LYS A 50 4.01 -28.77 5.52
CA LYS A 50 3.70 -27.65 4.63
C LYS A 50 3.28 -26.47 5.51
N PRO A 51 3.91 -25.28 5.38
CA PRO A 51 3.65 -24.16 6.26
C PRO A 51 2.16 -23.87 6.27
N SER A 52 1.57 -24.15 7.43
CA SER A 52 0.14 -24.17 7.66
C SER A 52 -0.48 -22.87 7.16
N ARG A 53 -1.46 -23.01 6.26
CA ARG A 53 -2.57 -22.09 5.96
C ARG A 53 -2.31 -20.64 6.39
N ARG A 54 -2.07 -19.75 5.41
CA ARG A 54 -2.07 -18.28 5.54
C ARG A 54 -3.00 -17.87 6.69
N SER A 55 -2.42 -17.50 7.82
CA SER A 55 -3.19 -17.07 8.98
C SER A 55 -4.17 -15.99 8.52
N GLY A 56 -5.46 -16.23 8.71
CA GLY A 56 -6.52 -15.28 8.34
C GLY A 56 -6.34 -13.91 9.00
N ARG A 57 -7.15 -12.94 8.58
CA ARG A 57 -7.12 -11.56 9.13
C ARG A 57 -7.30 -11.61 10.65
N ARG A 58 -6.24 -11.31 11.41
CA ARG A 58 -6.29 -11.21 12.87
C ARG A 58 -6.76 -9.82 13.29
N LYS A 59 -7.55 -9.76 14.38
CA LYS A 59 -7.92 -8.50 15.03
C LYS A 59 -6.69 -7.86 15.68
N ILE A 60 -6.56 -6.54 15.60
CA ILE A 60 -5.51 -5.75 16.26
C ILE A 60 -6.16 -4.59 17.03
N LYS A 61 -5.48 -4.07 18.05
CA LYS A 61 -5.89 -2.84 18.77
C LYS A 61 -5.75 -1.61 17.86
N ILE A 62 -6.54 -0.57 18.11
CA ILE A 62 -6.44 0.73 17.42
C ILE A 62 -5.57 1.65 18.27
N GLU A 63 -4.27 1.42 18.19
CA GLU A 63 -3.21 2.14 18.87
C GLU A 63 -1.99 2.23 17.93
N TYR A 64 -0.98 3.03 18.28
CA TYR A 64 0.24 3.11 17.49
C TYR A 64 0.95 1.74 17.45
N ILE A 65 1.35 1.31 16.26
CA ILE A 65 2.02 0.02 16.07
C ILE A 65 3.52 0.23 16.26
N GLU A 66 4.07 -0.17 17.40
CA GLU A 66 5.50 0.06 17.69
C GLU A 66 6.44 -0.64 16.71
N ASP A 67 6.13 -1.88 16.35
CA ASP A 67 6.93 -2.67 15.40
C ASP A 67 6.95 -2.01 14.02
N LYS A 68 8.13 -1.50 13.64
CA LYS A 68 8.33 -0.74 12.40
C LYS A 68 7.91 -1.51 11.16
N THR A 69 8.29 -2.78 11.04
CA THR A 69 7.98 -3.61 9.87
C THR A 69 6.47 -3.84 9.72
N ARG A 70 5.80 -4.21 10.82
CA ARG A 70 4.34 -4.38 10.86
C ARG A 70 3.62 -3.07 10.60
N ARG A 71 4.13 -1.94 11.10
CA ARG A 71 3.58 -0.61 10.85
C ARG A 71 3.68 -0.23 9.37
N HIS A 72 4.82 -0.46 8.72
CA HIS A 72 5.02 -0.21 7.28
C HIS A 72 4.10 -1.08 6.40
N ILE A 73 3.96 -2.37 6.72
CA ILE A 73 3.05 -3.26 6.02
C ILE A 73 1.59 -2.81 6.22
N THR A 74 1.23 -2.45 7.45
CA THR A 74 -0.12 -1.99 7.79
C THR A 74 -0.46 -0.68 7.11
N PHE A 75 0.47 0.29 7.12
CA PHE A 75 0.35 1.57 6.41
C PHE A 75 0.08 1.32 4.92
N SER A 76 0.91 0.50 4.27
CA SER A 76 0.76 0.19 2.84
C SER A 76 -0.61 -0.42 2.52
N LYS A 77 -1.04 -1.42 3.31
CA LYS A 77 -2.34 -2.09 3.11
C LYS A 77 -3.53 -1.18 3.41
N ARG A 78 -3.50 -0.44 4.51
CA ARG A 78 -4.60 0.46 4.91
C ARG A 78 -4.71 1.65 3.96
N LYS A 79 -3.58 2.26 3.58
CA LYS A 79 -3.52 3.34 2.59
C LYS A 79 -4.18 2.90 1.27
N ALA A 80 -3.83 1.73 0.75
CA ALA A 80 -4.47 1.20 -0.46
C ALA A 80 -5.99 1.00 -0.27
N GLY A 81 -6.40 0.39 0.84
CA GLY A 81 -7.81 0.15 1.14
C GLY A 81 -8.65 1.43 1.27
N ILE A 82 -8.15 2.45 1.99
CA ILE A 82 -8.87 3.71 2.17
C ILE A 82 -8.91 4.55 0.88
N MET A 83 -7.84 4.53 0.09
CA MET A 83 -7.82 5.17 -1.24
C MET A 83 -8.88 4.56 -2.16
N LYS A 84 -9.00 3.22 -2.17
CA LYS A 84 -10.07 2.52 -2.91
C LYS A 84 -11.45 2.96 -2.43
N LYS A 85 -11.66 3.05 -1.11
CA LYS A 85 -12.94 3.46 -0.53
C LYS A 85 -13.31 4.90 -0.88
N ALA A 86 -12.35 5.82 -0.89
CA ALA A 86 -12.56 7.20 -1.31
C ALA A 86 -13.03 7.27 -2.78
N TYR A 87 -12.40 6.49 -3.66
CA TYR A 87 -12.80 6.36 -5.06
C TYR A 87 -14.20 5.75 -5.24
N GLU A 88 -14.48 4.64 -4.56
CA GLU A 88 -15.80 3.99 -4.59
C GLU A 88 -16.88 4.97 -4.13
N LEU A 89 -16.66 5.68 -3.01
CA LEU A 89 -17.61 6.65 -2.48
C LEU A 89 -17.89 7.79 -3.47
N SER A 90 -16.85 8.44 -3.99
CA SER A 90 -17.03 9.55 -4.94
C SER A 90 -17.73 9.10 -6.22
N THR A 91 -17.45 7.87 -6.68
CA THR A 91 -18.03 7.33 -7.92
C THR A 91 -19.50 6.95 -7.72
N LEU A 92 -19.82 6.27 -6.61
CA LEU A 92 -21.19 5.79 -6.34
C LEU A 92 -22.17 6.93 -6.03
N THR A 93 -21.69 8.03 -5.45
CA THR A 93 -22.56 9.10 -4.93
C THR A 93 -22.40 10.43 -5.64
N GLY A 94 -21.37 10.59 -6.48
CA GLY A 94 -21.06 11.87 -7.14
C GLY A 94 -20.54 12.97 -6.21
N THR A 95 -20.25 12.65 -4.94
CA THR A 95 -19.76 13.63 -3.97
C THR A 95 -18.31 14.03 -4.23
N GLN A 96 -17.94 15.26 -3.86
CA GLN A 96 -16.54 15.69 -3.89
C GLN A 96 -15.79 15.15 -2.67
N VAL A 97 -14.61 14.58 -2.88
CA VAL A 97 -13.81 13.91 -1.85
C VAL A 97 -12.35 14.31 -1.99
N LEU A 98 -11.73 14.65 -0.85
CA LEU A 98 -10.29 14.85 -0.69
C LEU A 98 -9.80 13.92 0.41
N LEU A 99 -8.78 13.12 0.10
CA LEU A 99 -8.04 12.31 1.06
C LEU A 99 -6.55 12.60 0.88
N LEU A 100 -5.87 12.88 1.99
CA LEU A 100 -4.44 13.11 2.05
C LEU A 100 -3.84 12.22 3.14
N VAL A 101 -2.77 11.49 2.81
CA VAL A 101 -2.06 10.60 3.73
C VAL A 101 -0.57 10.86 3.59
N VAL A 102 0.12 11.16 4.69
CA VAL A 102 1.58 11.36 4.71
C VAL A 102 2.25 10.15 5.34
N SER A 103 3.31 9.63 4.74
CA SER A 103 4.12 8.55 5.35
C SER A 103 5.10 9.10 6.39
N GLU A 104 5.67 8.20 7.21
CA GLU A 104 6.81 8.51 8.09
C GLU A 104 8.01 9.08 7.33
N THR A 105 8.12 8.82 6.02
CA THR A 105 9.17 9.37 5.15
C THR A 105 8.82 10.73 4.54
N GLY A 106 7.69 11.32 4.89
CA GLY A 106 7.23 12.61 4.37
C GLY A 106 6.58 12.54 2.98
N LEU A 107 6.34 11.34 2.42
CA LEU A 107 5.68 11.22 1.12
C LEU A 107 4.18 11.45 1.27
N VAL A 108 3.66 12.37 0.47
CA VAL A 108 2.24 12.73 0.45
C VAL A 108 1.52 11.92 -0.62
N TYR A 109 0.54 11.12 -0.21
CA TYR A 109 -0.36 10.37 -1.09
C TYR A 109 -1.74 11.01 -1.06
N THR A 110 -2.34 11.23 -2.23
CA THR A 110 -3.61 11.92 -2.34
C THR A 110 -4.61 11.19 -3.23
N PHE A 111 -5.88 11.34 -2.88
CA PHE A 111 -7.02 11.09 -3.75
C PHE A 111 -7.91 12.33 -3.75
N THR A 112 -8.24 12.85 -4.93
CA THR A 112 -9.04 14.08 -5.07
C THR A 112 -10.03 13.94 -6.21
N THR A 113 -11.26 14.40 -6.00
CA THR A 113 -12.20 14.63 -7.12
C THR A 113 -11.84 15.93 -7.88
N PRO A 114 -12.32 16.12 -9.12
CA PRO A 114 -11.88 17.22 -9.99
C PRO A 114 -12.00 18.62 -9.38
N LYS A 115 -13.08 18.92 -8.63
CA LYS A 115 -13.25 20.25 -8.01
C LYS A 115 -12.24 20.51 -6.89
N LEU A 116 -11.72 19.47 -6.24
CA LEU A 116 -10.78 19.57 -5.12
C LEU A 116 -9.33 19.37 -5.55
N GLN A 117 -9.08 18.92 -6.78
CA GLN A 117 -7.75 18.73 -7.35
C GLN A 117 -6.84 19.97 -7.24
N PRO A 118 -7.33 21.22 -7.41
CA PRO A 118 -6.50 22.42 -7.24
C PRO A 118 -5.79 22.52 -5.88
N LEU A 119 -6.35 21.95 -4.81
CA LEU A 119 -5.76 21.99 -3.47
C LEU A 119 -4.41 21.25 -3.39
N VAL A 120 -4.19 20.26 -4.26
CA VAL A 120 -2.95 19.46 -4.26
C VAL A 120 -2.09 19.70 -5.50
N THR A 121 -2.61 20.37 -6.53
CA THR A 121 -1.87 20.66 -7.77
C THR A 121 -1.39 22.10 -7.86
N LYS A 122 -2.18 23.09 -7.42
CA LYS A 122 -1.81 24.50 -7.50
C LYS A 122 -0.82 24.91 -6.40
N PRO A 123 0.02 25.94 -6.63
CA PRO A 123 0.96 26.42 -5.63
C PRO A 123 0.29 26.86 -4.34
N GLU A 124 -0.86 27.54 -4.39
CA GLU A 124 -1.51 28.03 -3.16
C GLU A 124 -1.88 26.88 -2.21
N GLY A 125 -2.47 25.81 -2.75
CA GLY A 125 -2.84 24.63 -1.98
C GLY A 125 -1.63 23.83 -1.49
N LYS A 126 -0.61 23.65 -2.34
CA LYS A 126 0.62 22.96 -1.96
C LYS A 126 1.35 23.68 -0.83
N ASN A 127 1.45 25.00 -0.89
CA ASN A 127 2.10 25.81 0.14
C ASN A 127 1.36 25.67 1.46
N LEU A 128 0.02 25.72 1.45
CA LEU A 128 -0.78 25.51 2.66
C LEU A 128 -0.52 24.13 3.28
N ILE A 129 -0.56 23.07 2.48
CA ILE A 129 -0.27 21.70 2.95
C ILE A 129 1.14 21.64 3.55
N GLN A 130 2.13 22.20 2.88
CA GLN A 130 3.51 22.22 3.35
C GLN A 130 3.67 22.99 4.67
N SER A 131 3.03 24.15 4.80
CA SER A 131 3.04 24.93 6.05
C SER A 131 2.45 24.13 7.22
N CYS A 132 1.36 23.37 6.99
CA CYS A 132 0.78 22.51 8.02
C CYS A 132 1.71 21.36 8.42
N LEU A 133 2.39 20.73 7.45
CA LEU A 133 3.28 19.59 7.73
C LEU A 133 4.61 19.97 8.38
N ASN A 134 5.02 21.24 8.25
CA ASN A 134 6.23 21.77 8.87
C ASN A 134 5.98 22.39 10.25
N ALA A 135 4.72 22.46 10.70
CA ALA A 135 4.40 22.93 12.04
C ALA A 135 5.03 22.00 13.08
N PRO A 136 5.56 22.51 14.20
CA PRO A 136 6.14 21.68 15.24
C PRO A 136 5.07 20.75 15.83
N ASP A 137 5.45 19.50 16.09
CA ASP A 137 4.60 18.56 16.80
C ASP A 137 4.43 19.05 18.24
N ASN A 138 3.24 19.51 18.61
CA ASN A 138 2.89 19.78 20.01
C ASN A 138 2.66 18.45 20.76
N THR A 139 3.69 17.63 20.90
CA THR A 139 3.69 16.51 21.84
C THR A 139 3.98 17.05 23.24
N MET A 140 2.97 17.68 23.85
CA MET A 140 2.97 17.93 25.29
C MET A 140 2.92 16.58 26.01
N VAL A 141 4.07 16.05 26.39
CA VAL A 141 4.18 14.96 27.36
C VAL A 141 3.93 15.56 28.74
N GLU A 142 2.66 15.59 29.16
CA GLU A 142 2.31 15.74 30.57
C GLU A 142 2.67 14.44 31.29
N ASN A 143 3.93 14.32 31.72
CA ASN A 143 4.31 13.41 32.79
C ASN A 143 4.71 14.26 33.99
N GLY A 144 3.69 14.77 34.68
CA GLY A 144 3.84 15.20 36.06
C GLY A 144 4.29 13.99 36.88
N ASN A 145 5.52 14.03 37.37
CA ASN A 145 5.98 13.14 38.43
C ASN A 145 5.96 13.93 39.74
N PRO A 146 4.96 13.77 40.63
CA PRO A 146 5.12 14.12 42.02
C PRO A 146 5.68 12.88 42.72
N SER A 147 7.01 12.75 42.74
CA SER A 147 7.68 11.86 43.68
C SER A 147 8.30 12.72 44.77
N SER A 148 7.79 12.49 45.97
CA SER A 148 8.13 13.04 47.28
C SER A 148 9.60 13.22 47.58
#